data_AF-A0A8H4VFT3-F1
#
_entry.id   AF-A0A8H4VFT3-F1
#
_cell.length_a   1.000
_cell.length_b   1.000
_cell.length_c   1.000
_cell.angle_alpha   90.00
_cell.angle_beta   90.00
_cell.angle_gamma   90.00
#
_symmetry.space_group_name_H-M   'P 1'
#
loop_
_entity.id
_entity.type
_entity.pdbx_description
1 polymer ?
#
loop_
_entity_poly.entity_id
_entity_poly.type
_entity_poly.pdbx_seq_one_letter_code
_entity_poly.pdbx_strand_id
1 'polypeptide(L)'
;MAATTTAKRVELCKESNMVDCAIYESSWSCDYMEDVVGIPDAKIRSGTVVFFGYCELFSGEDCDGPSFRLDTKGLNTMPFIPKSIIC
;
A
#
# COMPACT_ATOMS: atom_id res chain seq x y z
N MET A 1 -8.47 26.99 -6.63
CA MET A 1 -8.52 26.26 -5.35
C MET A 1 -7.47 25.17 -5.45
N ALA A 2 -6.33 25.33 -4.78
CA ALA A 2 -5.39 24.23 -4.66
C ALA A 2 -6.08 23.20 -3.77
N ALA A 3 -6.60 22.12 -4.36
CA ALA A 3 -6.82 20.93 -3.59
C ALA A 3 -5.42 20.54 -3.11
N THR A 4 -5.09 20.83 -1.86
CA THR A 4 -4.07 20.08 -1.14
C THR A 4 -4.61 18.66 -1.12
N THR A 5 -4.36 17.91 -2.20
CA THR A 5 -4.59 16.48 -2.28
C THR A 5 -3.60 15.90 -1.28
N THR A 6 -4.03 15.80 -0.03
CA THR A 6 -3.21 15.23 1.03
C THR A 6 -2.78 13.85 0.54
N ALA A 7 -1.47 13.65 0.34
CA ALA A 7 -0.93 12.35 0.00
C ALA A 7 -1.48 11.33 0.99
N LYS A 8 -2.05 10.23 0.49
CA LYS A 8 -2.68 9.24 1.37
C LYS A 8 -1.58 8.50 2.12
N ARG A 9 -1.64 8.53 3.45
CA ARG A 9 -0.72 7.80 4.32
C ARG A 9 -1.15 6.36 4.46
N VAL A 10 -0.27 5.45 4.08
CA VAL A 10 -0.42 4.01 4.23
C VAL A 10 0.73 3.49 5.05
N GLU A 11 0.45 2.61 5.98
CA GLU A 11 1.44 1.86 6.73
C GLU A 11 1.52 0.45 6.14
N LEU A 12 2.68 0.06 5.64
CA LEU A 12 2.92 -1.21 4.99
C LEU A 12 4.00 -1.97 5.76
N CYS A 13 3.74 -3.24 6.04
CA CYS A 13 4.53 -4.04 6.97
C CYS A 13 5.04 -5.30 6.28
N LYS A 14 6.32 -5.62 6.52
CA LYS A 14 6.97 -6.79 5.90
C LYS A 14 6.53 -8.10 6.54
N GLU A 15 6.14 -8.06 7.80
CA GLU A 15 5.61 -9.22 8.50
C GLU A 15 4.08 -9.17 8.59
N SER A 16 3.48 -10.30 8.93
CA SER A 16 2.07 -10.36 9.28
C SER A 16 1.83 -9.73 10.67
N ASN A 17 0.59 -9.40 10.98
CA ASN A 17 0.20 -8.75 12.25
C ASN A 17 0.80 -7.34 12.46
N MET A 18 1.05 -6.60 11.38
CA MET A 18 1.53 -5.21 11.43
C MET A 18 2.87 -5.05 12.17
N VAL A 19 3.84 -5.89 11.82
CA VAL A 19 5.21 -5.87 12.37
C VAL A 19 6.22 -5.45 11.29
N ASP A 20 7.22 -4.66 11.67
CA ASP A 20 8.22 -4.03 10.77
C ASP A 20 7.55 -3.17 9.68
N CYS A 21 6.81 -2.15 10.11
CA CYS A 21 6.03 -1.28 9.25
C CYS A 21 6.79 -0.02 8.82
N ALA A 22 6.62 0.35 7.56
CA ALA A 22 7.04 1.62 6.99
C ALA A 22 5.81 2.44 6.62
N ILE A 23 5.87 3.75 6.90
CA ILE A 23 4.83 4.68 6.47
C ILE A 23 5.21 5.20 5.10
N TYR A 24 4.27 5.08 4.18
CA TYR A 24 4.35 5.57 2.82
C TYR A 24 3.27 6.64 2.58
N GLU A 25 3.65 7.74 1.94
CA GLU A 25 2.74 8.79 1.50
C GLU A 25 2.52 8.64 -0.01
N SER A 26 1.37 8.13 -0.41
CA SER A 26 1.05 7.87 -1.81
C SER A 26 0.72 9.15 -2.58
N SER A 27 1.27 9.22 -3.79
CA SER A 27 1.17 10.31 -4.76
C SER A 27 -0.16 10.38 -5.53
N TRP A 28 -1.12 9.49 -5.24
CA TRP A 28 -2.34 9.28 -6.02
C TRP A 28 -2.12 8.69 -7.44
N SER A 29 -0.96 8.09 -7.64
CA SER A 29 -0.54 7.39 -8.86
C SER A 29 -0.42 5.89 -8.59
N CYS A 30 -0.32 5.11 -9.67
CA CYS A 30 0.16 3.75 -9.52
C CYS A 30 1.64 3.79 -9.15
N ASP A 31 1.96 3.34 -7.95
CA ASP A 31 3.31 3.30 -7.42
C ASP A 31 3.77 1.84 -7.28
N TYR A 32 4.99 1.53 -7.73
CA TYR A 32 5.56 0.19 -7.61
C TYR A 32 5.96 -0.08 -6.16
N MET A 33 5.69 -1.28 -5.66
CA MET A 33 5.96 -1.63 -4.26
C MET A 33 7.46 -1.57 -3.94
N GLU A 34 8.32 -1.84 -4.91
CA GLU A 34 9.78 -1.72 -4.75
C GLU A 34 10.23 -0.28 -4.46
N ASP A 35 9.64 0.70 -5.15
CA ASP A 35 9.88 2.14 -4.91
C ASP A 35 9.26 2.60 -3.58
N VAL A 36 8.06 2.10 -3.27
CA VAL A 36 7.30 2.44 -2.06
C VAL A 36 8.03 2.04 -0.78
N VAL A 37 8.54 0.81 -0.75
CA VAL A 37 9.15 0.22 0.44
C VAL A 37 10.68 0.38 0.42
N GLY A 38 11.24 0.83 -0.70
CA GLY A 38 12.69 1.00 -0.92
C GLY A 38 13.47 -0.31 -0.79
N ILE A 39 12.77 -1.45 -0.87
CA ILE A 39 13.34 -2.78 -0.68
C ILE A 39 12.92 -3.63 -1.88
N PRO A 40 13.88 -4.06 -2.72
CA PRO A 40 13.60 -5.03 -3.77
C PRO A 40 13.10 -6.33 -3.12
N ASP A 41 12.06 -6.93 -3.70
CA ASP A 41 11.36 -8.10 -3.13
C ASP A 41 10.69 -7.86 -1.75
N ALA A 42 10.31 -6.62 -1.42
CA ALA A 42 9.53 -6.35 -0.21
C ALA A 42 8.22 -7.15 -0.22
N LYS A 43 8.23 -8.29 0.46
CA LYS A 43 7.04 -9.10 0.70
C LYS A 43 6.19 -8.39 1.74
N ILE A 44 5.46 -7.36 1.34
CA ILE A 44 4.47 -6.77 2.23
C ILE A 44 3.45 -7.85 2.55
N ARG A 45 3.27 -8.09 3.85
CA ARG A 45 2.37 -9.14 4.36
C ARG A 45 1.23 -8.56 5.17
N SER A 46 1.32 -7.32 5.61
CA SER A 46 0.23 -6.63 6.30
C SER A 46 0.34 -5.13 6.10
N GLY A 47 -0.72 -4.40 6.43
CA GLY A 47 -0.71 -2.95 6.35
C GLY A 47 -2.04 -2.33 6.75
N THR A 48 -2.10 -1.00 6.76
CA THR A 48 -3.31 -0.24 7.03
C THR A 48 -3.24 1.16 6.43
N VAL A 49 -4.39 1.75 6.11
CA VAL A 49 -4.46 3.17 5.76
C VAL A 49 -4.56 3.99 7.05
N VAL A 50 -3.70 5.00 7.22
CA VAL A 50 -3.54 5.70 8.50
C VAL A 50 -4.63 6.74 8.74
N PHE A 51 -5.08 7.46 7.70
CA PHE A 51 -5.94 8.65 7.89
C PHE A 51 -7.37 8.46 7.39
N PHE A 52 -7.56 8.26 6.08
CA PHE A 52 -8.89 8.12 5.51
C PHE A 52 -8.86 7.50 4.10
N GLY A 53 -9.97 6.88 3.72
CA GLY A 53 -10.15 6.26 2.41
C GLY A 53 -9.58 4.84 2.35
N TYR A 54 -9.25 4.44 1.13
CA TYR A 54 -8.68 3.14 0.81
C TYR A 54 -7.60 3.29 -0.24
N CYS A 55 -6.74 2.26 -0.31
CA CYS A 55 -5.82 2.02 -1.39
C CYS A 55 -6.13 0.66 -2.02
N GLU A 56 -5.94 0.53 -3.31
CA GLU A 56 -5.94 -0.77 -3.98
C GLU A 56 -4.52 -1.25 -4.18
N LEU A 57 -4.27 -2.46 -3.72
CA LEU A 57 -3.03 -3.19 -3.92
C LEU A 57 -3.22 -4.11 -5.11
N PHE A 58 -2.28 -4.19 -6.03
CA PHE A 58 -2.37 -5.06 -7.21
C PHE A 58 -1.26 -6.10 -7.19
N SER A 59 -1.54 -7.27 -7.74
CA SER A 59 -0.51 -8.31 -7.93
C SER A 59 0.40 -8.04 -9.14
N GLY A 60 0.00 -7.14 -10.06
CA GLY A 60 0.81 -6.68 -11.19
C GLY A 60 1.59 -5.41 -10.86
N GLU A 61 2.58 -5.08 -11.70
CA GLU A 61 3.50 -3.95 -11.49
C GLU A 61 2.86 -2.61 -11.93
N ASP A 62 2.03 -2.60 -12.97
CA ASP A 62 1.38 -1.38 -13.48
C ASP A 62 -0.07 -1.20 -13.01
N CYS A 63 -0.36 -1.62 -11.77
CA CYS A 63 -1.74 -1.66 -11.24
C CYS A 63 -2.68 -2.50 -12.11
N ASP A 64 -2.13 -3.61 -12.61
CA ASP A 64 -2.83 -4.58 -13.44
C ASP A 64 -3.12 -5.87 -12.66
N GLY A 65 -4.15 -6.58 -13.12
CA GLY A 65 -4.55 -7.87 -12.59
C GLY A 65 -5.36 -7.80 -11.28
N PRO A 66 -5.39 -8.90 -10.50
CA PRO A 66 -6.11 -8.97 -9.24
C PRO A 66 -5.73 -7.84 -8.27
N SER A 67 -6.75 -7.11 -7.82
CA SER A 67 -6.60 -6.07 -6.80
C SER A 67 -7.18 -6.51 -5.46
N PHE A 68 -6.70 -5.89 -4.39
CA PHE A 68 -7.25 -5.99 -3.05
C PHE A 68 -7.32 -4.61 -2.40
N ARG A 69 -8.47 -4.31 -1.81
CA ARG A 69 -8.71 -3.03 -1.14
C ARG A 69 -8.18 -3.05 0.29
N LEU A 70 -7.22 -2.18 0.57
CA LEU A 70 -6.71 -1.88 1.90
C LEU A 70 -7.38 -0.61 2.43
N ASP A 71 -8.05 -0.71 3.58
CA ASP A 71 -8.74 0.40 4.25
C ASP A 71 -8.10 0.70 5.62
N THR A 72 -8.65 1.68 6.34
CA THR A 72 -8.27 2.03 7.72
C THR A 72 -8.55 0.93 8.75
N LYS A 73 -9.32 -0.11 8.38
CA LYS A 73 -9.48 -1.31 9.20
C LYS A 73 -8.17 -2.09 9.35
N GLY A 74 -7.24 -1.86 8.43
CA GLY A 74 -6.01 -2.62 8.31
C GLY A 74 -6.24 -4.07 7.90
N LEU A 75 -5.14 -4.73 7.57
CA LEU A 75 -5.12 -6.09 7.10
C LEU A 75 -3.90 -6.79 7.70
N ASN A 76 -4.16 -7.78 8.58
CA ASN A 76 -3.09 -8.52 9.28
C ASN A 76 -2.34 -9.50 8.38
N THR A 77 -2.97 -9.95 7.28
CA THR A 77 -2.38 -10.85 6.30
C THR A 77 -2.92 -10.52 4.92
N MET A 78 -2.02 -10.14 4.01
CA MET A 78 -2.37 -9.89 2.62
C MET A 78 -2.72 -11.20 1.89
N PRO A 79 -3.76 -11.19 1.02
CA PRO A 79 -4.17 -12.37 0.27
C PRO A 79 -3.17 -12.79 -0.82
N PHE A 80 -2.34 -11.84 -1.26
CA PHE A 80 -1.27 -12.05 -2.24
C PHE A 80 -0.12 -11.07 -1.95
N ILE A 81 1.02 -11.25 -2.63
CA ILE A 81 2.16 -10.33 -2.55
C ILE A 81 1.87 -9.17 -3.51
N PRO A 82 1.61 -7.95 -3.01
CA PRO A 82 1.33 -6.82 -3.88
C PRO A 82 2.62 -6.36 -4.57
N LYS A 83 2.50 -6.06 -5.87
CA LYS A 83 3.59 -5.52 -6.68
C LYS A 83 3.43 -4.04 -6.95
N SER A 84 2.21 -3.53 -6.91
CA SER A 84 1.94 -2.09 -6.99
C SER A 84 0.77 -1.69 -6.10
N ILE A 85 0.65 -0.40 -5.88
CA ILE A 85 -0.37 0.21 -5.05
C ILE A 85 -0.88 1.47 -5.73
N ILE A 86 -2.20 1.70 -5.66
CA ILE A 86 -2.81 2.98 -5.93
C ILE A 86 -3.60 3.41 -4.70
N CYS A 87 -3.36 4.63 -4.27
CA CYS A 87 -4.21 5.33 -3.34
C CYS A 87 -4.81 6.52 -4.08
#